data_AF-C2BD20-F1
#
_entry.id   AF-C2BD20-F1
#
_cell.length_a   1.000
_cell.length_b   1.000
_cell.length_c   1.000
_cell.angle_alpha   90.00
_cell.angle_beta   90.00
_cell.angle_gamma   90.00
#
_symmetry.space_group_name_H-M   'P 1'
#
loop_
_entity.id
_entity.type
_entity.pdbx_description
1 polymer ?
#
loop_
_entity_poly.entity_id
_entity_poly.type
_entity_poly.pdbx_seq_one_letter_code
_entity_poly.pdbx_strand_id
1 'polypeptide(L)'
;MLELCKVDFVFRIGGIMSDTMSIIIGVFCILLVTVFRSQFKGKIGEIVSAKFLNKLDKDKYRVLNDIKIDNPSNHTKTSQIDHLVISKYGIFVIETKAYKGKIYGKEYSRNWTQYLGSKKYEFMNPILQNYGHIKALEALLEEVYPKMKYFSIIAFSPEANLKDVEVQDAKLCRISQVGKLIEELSVEEIYNEEDLEKILSIINSNKSHQTDISHVMDINKIKKENEKKIEEGICPKCGSKLVEREGKYGKFLGCSNFPKCRFVVSGKKDK
;
A
#
# COMPACT_ATOMS: atom_id res chain seq x y z
N MET A 1 14.46 -9.31 67.87
CA MET A 1 14.11 -7.94 67.37
C MET A 1 14.75 -7.60 66.02
N LEU A 2 15.91 -8.18 65.64
CA LEU A 2 16.56 -7.94 64.34
C LEU A 2 15.99 -8.74 63.14
N GLU A 3 15.31 -9.86 63.37
CA GLU A 3 14.72 -10.66 62.27
C GLU A 3 13.39 -10.10 61.74
N LEU A 4 12.54 -9.54 62.59
CA LEU A 4 11.25 -8.96 62.17
C LEU A 4 11.42 -7.74 61.25
N CYS A 5 12.49 -6.96 61.43
CA CYS A 5 12.77 -5.77 60.62
C CYS A 5 13.25 -6.11 59.18
N LYS A 6 13.83 -7.30 58.96
CA LYS A 6 14.25 -7.74 57.62
C LYS A 6 13.07 -8.20 56.77
N VAL A 7 12.06 -8.82 57.39
CA VAL A 7 10.88 -9.32 56.69
C VAL A 7 10.05 -8.15 56.15
N ASP A 8 9.79 -7.13 56.96
CA ASP A 8 9.05 -5.93 56.53
C ASP A 8 9.78 -5.14 55.42
N PHE A 9 11.11 -5.08 55.46
CA PHE A 9 11.90 -4.41 54.41
C PHE A 9 11.83 -5.14 53.06
N VAL A 10 11.89 -6.48 53.06
CA VAL A 10 11.77 -7.30 51.85
C VAL A 10 10.36 -7.21 51.24
N PHE A 11 9.30 -7.23 52.06
CA PHE A 11 7.93 -7.04 51.58
C PHE A 11 7.68 -5.64 50.99
N ARG A 12 8.26 -4.60 51.61
CA ARG A 12 8.11 -3.21 51.13
C ARG A 12 8.87 -2.96 49.82
N ILE A 13 10.05 -3.55 49.65
CA ILE A 13 10.81 -3.48 48.39
C ILE A 13 10.12 -4.33 47.30
N GLY A 14 9.60 -5.51 47.63
CA GLY A 14 8.86 -6.36 46.70
C GLY A 14 7.60 -5.69 46.13
N GLY A 15 6.85 -4.95 46.95
CA GLY A 15 5.71 -4.14 46.50
C GLY A 15 6.10 -2.99 45.57
N ILE A 16 7.14 -2.23 45.92
CA ILE A 16 7.65 -1.11 45.09
C ILE A 16 8.24 -1.62 43.76
N MET A 17 8.91 -2.79 43.76
CA MET A 17 9.41 -3.42 42.53
C MET A 17 8.28 -3.94 41.63
N SER A 18 7.18 -4.44 42.21
CA SER A 18 5.96 -4.84 41.48
C SER A 18 5.30 -3.64 40.80
N ASP A 19 5.17 -2.52 41.51
CA ASP A 19 4.49 -1.33 41.01
C ASP A 19 5.32 -0.62 39.93
N THR A 20 6.63 -0.54 40.13
CA THR A 20 7.55 0.00 39.12
C THR A 20 7.60 -0.87 37.87
N MET A 21 7.60 -2.20 38.01
CA MET A 21 7.50 -3.12 36.87
C MET A 21 6.17 -2.95 36.12
N SER A 22 5.06 -2.79 36.85
CA SER A 22 3.73 -2.57 36.26
C SER A 22 3.64 -1.24 35.51
N ILE A 23 4.26 -0.18 36.03
CA ILE A 23 4.36 1.12 35.37
C ILE A 23 5.23 1.01 34.10
N ILE A 24 6.37 0.30 34.17
CA ILE A 24 7.24 0.08 33.00
C ILE A 24 6.50 -0.71 31.91
N ILE A 25 5.77 -1.77 32.28
CA ILE A 25 4.93 -2.52 31.34
C ILE A 25 3.83 -1.63 30.77
N GLY A 26 3.18 -0.79 31.58
CA GLY A 26 2.16 0.15 31.13
C GLY A 26 2.70 1.18 30.12
N VAL A 27 3.84 1.80 30.41
CA VAL A 27 4.52 2.75 29.52
C VAL A 27 5.00 2.04 28.25
N PHE A 28 5.56 0.84 28.38
CA PHE A 28 5.96 0.03 27.23
C PHE A 28 4.77 -0.36 26.37
N CYS A 29 3.64 -0.79 26.95
CA CYS A 29 2.40 -1.05 26.22
C CYS A 29 1.85 0.20 25.54
N ILE A 30 1.90 1.38 26.18
CA ILE A 30 1.51 2.66 25.54
C ILE A 30 2.46 3.00 24.39
N LEU A 31 3.77 2.78 24.55
CA LEU A 31 4.77 2.97 23.50
C LEU A 31 4.55 1.97 22.35
N LEU A 32 4.26 0.70 22.64
CA LEU A 32 3.90 -0.30 21.63
C LEU A 32 2.60 0.09 20.91
N VAL A 33 1.57 0.51 21.63
CA VAL A 33 0.28 0.96 21.05
C VAL A 33 0.49 2.20 20.18
N THR A 34 1.38 3.12 20.54
CA THR A 34 1.67 4.32 19.75
C THR A 34 2.54 4.01 18.51
N VAL A 35 3.53 3.12 18.64
CA VAL A 35 4.41 2.69 17.54
C VAL A 35 3.68 1.82 16.52
N PHE A 36 2.90 0.84 16.97
CA PHE A 36 2.15 -0.05 16.07
C PHE A 36 0.83 0.55 15.58
N ARG A 37 0.39 1.70 16.12
CA ARG A 37 -0.89 2.33 15.78
C ARG A 37 -1.07 2.59 14.28
N SER A 38 0.00 2.85 13.54
CA SER A 38 -0.05 3.11 12.09
C SER A 38 -0.26 1.84 11.28
N GLN A 39 0.40 0.74 11.65
CA GLN A 39 0.25 -0.57 11.00
C GLN A 39 -1.10 -1.22 11.30
N PHE A 40 -1.61 -1.07 12.53
CA PHE A 40 -2.95 -1.55 12.89
C PHE A 40 -4.06 -0.81 12.15
N LYS A 41 -3.89 0.49 11.85
CA LYS A 41 -4.91 1.28 11.14
C LYS A 41 -5.15 0.80 9.70
N GLY A 42 -4.08 0.45 8.96
CA GLY A 42 -4.20 -0.10 7.60
C GLY A 42 -5.00 -1.40 7.59
N LYS A 43 -4.57 -2.37 8.40
CA LYS A 43 -5.22 -3.69 8.54
C LYS A 43 -6.69 -3.61 8.97
N ILE A 44 -7.05 -2.66 9.85
CA ILE A 44 -8.46 -2.46 10.24
C ILE A 44 -9.30 -2.01 9.03
N GLY A 45 -8.78 -1.09 8.23
CA GLY A 45 -9.47 -0.65 7.01
C GLY A 45 -9.74 -1.82 6.08
N GLU A 46 -8.72 -2.62 5.78
CA GLU A 46 -8.80 -3.82 4.93
C GLU A 46 -9.83 -4.83 5.46
N ILE A 47 -9.79 -5.15 6.76
CA ILE A 47 -10.76 -6.08 7.38
C ILE A 47 -12.20 -5.56 7.23
N VAL A 48 -12.41 -4.25 7.40
CA VAL A 48 -13.75 -3.66 7.28
C VAL A 48 -14.23 -3.64 5.82
N SER A 49 -13.37 -3.27 4.87
CA SER A 49 -13.65 -3.37 3.43
C SER A 49 -14.04 -4.80 3.04
N ALA A 50 -13.25 -5.80 3.44
CA ALA A 50 -13.54 -7.22 3.17
C ALA A 50 -14.92 -7.65 3.71
N LYS A 51 -15.35 -7.15 4.87
CA LYS A 51 -16.70 -7.43 5.41
C LYS A 51 -17.83 -6.89 4.52
N PHE A 52 -17.65 -5.75 3.87
CA PHE A 52 -18.64 -5.22 2.93
C PHE A 52 -18.60 -5.97 1.59
N LEU A 53 -17.40 -6.31 1.10
CA LEU A 53 -17.23 -7.08 -0.13
C LEU A 53 -17.80 -8.49 -0.02
N ASN A 54 -17.66 -9.16 1.13
CA ASN A 54 -18.20 -10.50 1.37
C ASN A 54 -19.74 -10.58 1.33
N LYS A 55 -20.44 -9.44 1.28
CA LYS A 55 -21.91 -9.38 1.12
C LYS A 55 -22.34 -9.39 -0.34
N LEU A 56 -21.42 -9.20 -1.28
CA LEU A 56 -21.71 -9.25 -2.70
C LEU A 56 -22.24 -10.64 -3.09
N ASP A 57 -23.10 -10.66 -4.10
CA ASP A 57 -23.67 -11.88 -4.67
C ASP A 57 -22.56 -12.82 -5.15
N LYS A 58 -22.45 -13.99 -4.51
CA LYS A 58 -21.37 -14.95 -4.78
C LYS A 58 -21.46 -15.57 -6.15
N ASP A 59 -22.61 -15.53 -6.81
CA ASP A 59 -22.76 -16.05 -8.18
C ASP A 59 -22.16 -15.07 -9.21
N LYS A 60 -22.11 -13.78 -8.86
CA LYS A 60 -21.62 -12.72 -9.75
C LYS A 60 -20.21 -12.26 -9.43
N TYR A 61 -19.78 -12.40 -8.18
CA TYR A 61 -18.55 -11.81 -7.66
C TYR A 61 -17.72 -12.83 -6.89
N ARG A 62 -16.42 -12.86 -7.17
CA ARG A 62 -15.41 -13.65 -6.43
C ARG A 62 -14.43 -12.68 -5.78
N VAL A 63 -14.42 -12.66 -4.45
CA VAL A 63 -13.61 -11.73 -3.65
C VAL A 63 -12.31 -12.41 -3.21
N LEU A 64 -11.17 -11.79 -3.53
CA LEU A 64 -9.86 -12.13 -2.99
C LEU A 64 -9.34 -10.96 -2.16
N ASN A 65 -8.79 -11.24 -0.98
CA ASN A 65 -8.24 -10.22 -0.08
C ASN A 65 -6.76 -10.48 0.15
N ASP A 66 -5.99 -9.40 0.35
CA ASP A 66 -4.55 -9.41 0.67
C ASP A 66 -3.74 -10.31 -0.28
N ILE A 67 -3.92 -10.10 -1.59
CA ILE A 67 -3.22 -10.89 -2.60
C ILE A 67 -1.86 -10.26 -2.89
N LYS A 68 -0.83 -11.08 -2.97
CA LYS A 68 0.49 -10.68 -3.46
C LYS A 68 0.75 -11.39 -4.77
N ILE A 69 0.93 -10.63 -5.83
CA ILE A 69 1.29 -11.14 -7.15
C ILE A 69 2.67 -10.65 -7.51
N ASP A 70 3.40 -11.41 -8.32
CA ASP A 70 4.68 -10.94 -8.84
C ASP A 70 4.44 -9.75 -9.77
N ASN A 71 5.31 -8.74 -9.66
CA ASN A 71 5.26 -7.55 -10.50
C ASN A 71 6.53 -7.48 -11.35
N PRO A 72 6.48 -7.99 -12.59
CA PRO A 72 7.63 -7.94 -13.50
C PRO A 72 7.95 -6.52 -13.99
N SER A 73 7.04 -5.55 -13.76
CA SER A 73 7.09 -4.20 -14.34
C SER A 73 7.61 -3.12 -13.38
N ASN A 74 7.89 -3.43 -12.11
CA ASN A 74 8.34 -2.45 -11.12
C ASN A 74 9.60 -2.90 -10.36
N HIS A 75 10.24 -1.94 -9.67
CA HIS A 75 11.41 -2.20 -8.83
C HIS A 75 11.12 -3.18 -7.69
N THR A 76 9.90 -3.26 -7.20
CA THR A 76 9.47 -4.25 -6.20
C THR A 76 9.04 -5.53 -6.91
N LYS A 77 9.64 -6.67 -6.55
CA LYS A 77 9.33 -7.98 -7.17
C LYS A 77 7.85 -8.37 -7.06
N THR A 78 7.11 -7.83 -6.10
CA THR A 78 5.72 -8.17 -5.83
C THR A 78 4.85 -6.92 -5.71
N SER A 79 3.55 -7.08 -5.95
CA SER A 79 2.49 -6.11 -5.71
C SER A 79 1.46 -6.73 -4.77
N GLN A 80 1.30 -6.10 -3.60
CA GLN A 80 0.24 -6.42 -2.66
C GLN A 80 -1.01 -5.62 -3.02
N ILE A 81 -2.14 -6.30 -3.14
CA ILE A 81 -3.43 -5.71 -3.50
C ILE A 81 -4.40 -6.03 -2.36
N ASP A 82 -4.97 -4.98 -1.75
CA ASP A 82 -5.83 -5.12 -0.57
C ASP A 82 -7.05 -5.99 -0.87
N HIS A 83 -7.79 -5.64 -1.93
CA HIS A 83 -8.93 -6.45 -2.38
C HIS A 83 -9.03 -6.48 -3.90
N LEU A 84 -9.39 -7.65 -4.40
CA LEU A 84 -9.73 -7.91 -5.79
C LEU A 84 -11.12 -8.51 -5.84
N VAL A 85 -12.00 -7.96 -6.68
CA VAL A 85 -13.28 -8.60 -7.00
C VAL A 85 -13.28 -8.96 -8.48
N ILE A 86 -13.27 -10.25 -8.75
CA ILE A 86 -13.38 -10.82 -10.09
C ILE A 86 -14.86 -11.04 -10.36
N SER A 87 -15.35 -10.60 -11.51
CA SER A 87 -16.78 -10.62 -11.81
C SER A 87 -17.06 -10.75 -13.30
N LYS A 88 -18.32 -11.02 -13.63
CA LYS A 88 -18.82 -11.03 -15.02
C LYS A 88 -18.70 -9.68 -15.72
N TYR A 89 -18.53 -8.59 -14.97
CA TYR A 89 -18.48 -7.21 -15.48
C TYR A 89 -17.04 -6.70 -15.68
N GLY A 90 -16.04 -7.46 -15.21
CA GLY A 90 -14.63 -7.09 -15.17
C GLY A 90 -14.03 -7.28 -13.77
N ILE A 91 -12.83 -6.75 -13.58
CA ILE A 91 -12.05 -6.87 -12.34
C ILE A 91 -12.04 -5.54 -11.60
N PHE A 92 -12.57 -5.52 -10.38
CA PHE A 92 -12.49 -4.37 -9.49
C PHE A 92 -11.25 -4.51 -8.61
N VAL A 93 -10.36 -3.53 -8.69
CA VAL A 93 -9.13 -3.47 -7.89
C VAL A 93 -9.31 -2.37 -6.86
N ILE A 94 -9.35 -2.75 -5.58
CA ILE A 94 -9.72 -1.86 -4.49
C ILE A 94 -8.50 -1.61 -3.60
N GLU A 95 -8.15 -0.34 -3.45
CA GLU A 95 -7.16 0.14 -2.48
C GLU A 95 -7.87 0.78 -1.29
N THR A 96 -7.56 0.33 -0.08
CA THR A 96 -8.18 0.83 1.15
C THR A 96 -7.25 1.79 1.90
N LYS A 97 -7.74 3.01 2.17
CA LYS A 97 -7.01 4.02 2.95
C LYS A 97 -7.74 4.38 4.25
N ALA A 98 -7.23 3.85 5.34
CA ALA A 98 -7.69 4.13 6.70
C ALA A 98 -7.11 5.45 7.27
N TYR A 99 -7.35 6.57 6.58
CA TYR A 99 -6.85 7.89 6.96
C TYR A 99 -7.86 8.73 7.75
N LYS A 100 -7.34 9.74 8.46
CA LYS A 100 -8.14 10.73 9.21
C LYS A 100 -7.83 12.15 8.75
N GLY A 101 -8.69 13.10 9.09
CA GLY A 101 -8.43 14.51 8.85
C GLY A 101 -8.67 14.92 7.39
N LYS A 102 -8.21 16.11 7.01
CA LYS A 102 -8.50 16.66 5.68
C LYS A 102 -7.52 16.10 4.64
N ILE A 103 -8.04 15.64 3.52
CA ILE A 103 -7.25 15.06 2.42
C ILE A 103 -7.43 15.92 1.17
N TYR A 104 -6.33 16.17 0.50
CA TYR A 104 -6.20 16.98 -0.70
C TYR A 104 -5.36 16.22 -1.72
N GLY A 105 -5.75 16.26 -2.99
CA GLY A 105 -5.03 15.51 -4.02
C GLY A 105 -5.63 15.69 -5.41
N LYS A 106 -4.81 15.43 -6.42
CA LYS A 106 -5.27 15.31 -7.81
C LYS A 106 -4.89 13.95 -8.33
N GLU A 107 -5.68 13.41 -9.25
CA GLU A 107 -5.51 12.05 -9.77
C GLU A 107 -4.10 11.76 -10.30
N TYR A 108 -3.51 12.68 -11.06
CA TYR A 108 -2.19 12.47 -11.68
C TYR A 108 -1.02 13.01 -10.84
N SER A 109 -1.28 13.57 -9.65
CA SER A 109 -0.23 14.03 -8.74
C SER A 109 0.48 12.83 -8.11
N ARG A 110 1.81 12.89 -8.00
CA ARG A 110 2.60 11.80 -7.38
C ARG A 110 2.20 11.51 -5.93
N ASN A 111 2.03 12.57 -5.16
CA ASN A 111 1.70 12.52 -3.75
C ASN A 111 0.40 13.28 -3.48
N TRP A 112 -0.33 12.84 -2.47
CA TRP A 112 -1.45 13.55 -1.87
C TRP A 112 -1.04 14.11 -0.51
N THR A 113 -1.85 15.04 0.00
CA THR A 113 -1.61 15.72 1.26
C THR A 113 -2.71 15.40 2.26
N GLN A 114 -2.31 15.11 3.50
CA GLN A 114 -3.18 14.95 4.66
C GLN A 114 -2.88 16.04 5.69
N TYR A 115 -3.94 16.64 6.24
CA TYR A 115 -3.86 17.52 7.40
C TYR A 115 -4.51 16.87 8.62
N LEU A 116 -3.73 16.74 9.70
CA LEU A 116 -4.20 16.36 11.03
C LEU A 116 -4.11 17.58 11.94
N GLY A 117 -5.22 18.31 12.05
CA GLY A 117 -5.22 19.65 12.65
C GLY A 117 -4.42 20.62 11.77
N SER A 118 -3.40 21.25 12.34
CA SER A 118 -2.47 22.14 11.61
C SER A 118 -1.30 21.42 10.96
N LYS A 119 -1.06 20.14 11.30
CA LYS A 119 0.10 19.39 10.80
C LYS A 119 -0.17 18.82 9.41
N LYS A 120 0.73 19.11 8.46
CA LYS A 120 0.71 18.59 7.09
C LYS A 120 1.59 17.34 6.96
N TYR A 121 1.06 16.31 6.30
CA TYR A 121 1.77 15.10 5.92
C TYR A 121 1.55 14.83 4.43
N GLU A 122 2.56 14.31 3.75
CA GLU A 122 2.44 13.84 2.36
C GLU A 122 2.50 12.32 2.31
N PHE A 123 1.72 11.74 1.42
CA PHE A 123 1.69 10.29 1.20
C PHE A 123 1.55 10.00 -0.30
N MET A 124 1.96 8.80 -0.71
CA MET A 124 1.82 8.36 -2.10
C MET A 124 0.36 8.39 -2.52
N ASN A 125 0.09 8.90 -3.72
CA ASN A 125 -1.26 8.94 -4.26
C ASN A 125 -1.82 7.50 -4.38
N PRO A 126 -2.95 7.20 -3.70
CA PRO A 126 -3.53 5.86 -3.70
C PRO A 126 -4.03 5.42 -5.09
N ILE A 127 -4.41 6.36 -5.96
CA ILE A 127 -4.81 6.06 -7.34
C ILE A 127 -3.61 5.55 -8.14
N LEU A 128 -2.45 6.19 -8.00
CA LEU A 128 -1.22 5.75 -8.68
C LEU A 128 -0.71 4.42 -8.11
N GLN A 129 -0.88 4.20 -6.82
CA GLN A 129 -0.60 2.90 -6.21
C GLN A 129 -1.50 1.81 -6.81
N ASN A 130 -2.81 2.03 -6.85
CA ASN A 130 -3.78 1.09 -7.41
C ASN A 130 -3.57 0.86 -8.92
N TYR A 131 -3.18 1.90 -9.66
CA TYR A 131 -2.77 1.77 -11.06
C TYR A 131 -1.59 0.80 -11.21
N GLY A 132 -0.60 0.85 -10.32
CA GLY A 132 0.50 -0.12 -10.29
C GLY A 132 0.03 -1.56 -10.08
N HIS A 133 -0.98 -1.76 -9.24
CA HIS A 133 -1.63 -3.07 -9.02
C HIS A 133 -2.35 -3.56 -10.27
N ILE A 134 -3.11 -2.69 -10.92
CA ILE A 134 -3.77 -2.98 -12.20
C ILE A 134 -2.74 -3.37 -13.26
N LYS A 135 -1.62 -2.66 -13.37
CA LYS A 135 -0.56 -3.02 -14.33
C LYS A 135 0.10 -4.36 -14.07
N ALA A 136 0.22 -4.77 -12.80
CA ALA A 136 0.68 -6.13 -12.48
C ALA A 136 -0.35 -7.20 -12.89
N LEU A 137 -1.65 -6.94 -12.69
CA LEU A 137 -2.73 -7.83 -13.12
C LEU A 137 -2.88 -7.89 -14.64
N GLU A 138 -2.73 -6.76 -15.34
CA GLU A 138 -2.72 -6.70 -16.80
C GLU A 138 -1.61 -7.58 -17.35
N ALA A 139 -0.36 -7.40 -16.89
CA ALA A 139 0.77 -8.21 -17.32
C ALA A 139 0.56 -9.72 -17.13
N LEU A 140 -0.24 -10.10 -16.12
CA LEU A 140 -0.58 -11.49 -15.83
C LEU A 140 -1.69 -12.05 -16.75
N LEU A 141 -2.65 -11.20 -17.13
CA LEU A 141 -3.88 -11.64 -17.80
C LEU A 141 -3.91 -11.29 -19.30
N GLU A 142 -3.05 -10.39 -19.79
CA GLU A 142 -3.11 -9.82 -21.14
C GLU A 142 -2.99 -10.88 -22.25
N GLU A 143 -2.23 -11.97 -22.03
CA GLU A 143 -2.09 -13.05 -23.01
C GLU A 143 -3.44 -13.76 -23.29
N VAL A 144 -4.26 -13.94 -22.24
CA VAL A 144 -5.54 -14.66 -22.33
C VAL A 144 -6.72 -13.70 -22.50
N TYR A 145 -6.65 -12.53 -21.85
CA TYR A 145 -7.70 -11.51 -21.78
C TYR A 145 -7.15 -10.12 -22.12
N PRO A 146 -6.73 -9.85 -23.37
CA PRO A 146 -6.10 -8.58 -23.77
C PRO A 146 -7.02 -7.37 -23.67
N LYS A 147 -8.34 -7.59 -23.57
CA LYS A 147 -9.37 -6.55 -23.40
C LYS A 147 -10.00 -6.56 -22.00
N MET A 148 -9.30 -7.13 -21.02
CA MET A 148 -9.80 -7.18 -19.64
C MET A 148 -10.14 -5.79 -19.12
N LYS A 149 -11.37 -5.63 -18.63
CA LYS A 149 -11.84 -4.37 -18.05
C LYS A 149 -11.47 -4.32 -16.57
N TYR A 150 -10.73 -3.28 -16.17
CA TYR A 150 -10.36 -3.04 -14.79
C TYR A 150 -11.04 -1.78 -14.25
N PHE A 151 -11.52 -1.84 -13.01
CA PHE A 151 -12.09 -0.71 -12.29
C PHE A 151 -11.20 -0.35 -11.11
N SER A 152 -10.63 0.86 -11.13
CA SER A 152 -9.83 1.37 -10.01
C SER A 152 -10.74 1.99 -8.96
N ILE A 153 -10.81 1.40 -7.76
CA ILE A 153 -11.61 1.91 -6.64
C ILE A 153 -10.69 2.26 -5.46
N ILE A 154 -10.82 3.47 -4.93
CA ILE A 154 -10.13 3.89 -3.71
C ILE A 154 -11.16 4.08 -2.59
N ALA A 155 -11.09 3.22 -1.57
CA ALA A 155 -12.01 3.20 -0.45
C ALA A 155 -11.39 3.90 0.78
N PHE A 156 -11.99 5.00 1.21
CA PHE A 156 -11.51 5.77 2.38
C PHE A 156 -12.34 5.49 3.63
N SER A 157 -11.67 5.44 4.79
CA SER A 157 -12.36 5.43 6.08
C SER A 157 -13.23 6.67 6.28
N PRO A 158 -14.32 6.59 7.07
CA PRO A 158 -15.22 7.72 7.29
C PRO A 158 -14.54 9.00 7.79
N GLU A 159 -13.48 8.86 8.58
CA GLU A 159 -12.75 10.00 9.16
C GLU A 159 -11.85 10.76 8.17
N ALA A 160 -11.67 10.23 6.96
CA ALA A 160 -10.98 10.92 5.88
C ALA A 160 -11.92 11.99 5.27
N ASN A 161 -11.64 13.26 5.50
CA ASN A 161 -12.42 14.36 4.93
C ASN A 161 -11.80 14.78 3.60
N LEU A 162 -12.26 14.18 2.50
CA LEU A 162 -11.85 14.53 1.15
C LEU A 162 -12.35 15.96 0.84
N LYS A 163 -11.44 16.93 0.77
CA LYS A 163 -11.80 18.36 0.63
C LYS A 163 -11.68 18.87 -0.79
N ASP A 164 -10.51 18.70 -1.37
CA ASP A 164 -10.19 19.16 -2.73
C ASP A 164 -9.47 18.00 -3.42
N VAL A 165 -10.28 17.00 -3.76
CA VAL A 165 -9.82 15.75 -4.38
C VAL A 165 -10.44 15.71 -5.76
N GLU A 166 -9.61 15.95 -6.78
CA GLU A 166 -10.01 15.97 -8.18
C GLU A 166 -9.69 14.61 -8.81
N VAL A 167 -10.74 13.89 -9.23
CA VAL A 167 -10.64 12.56 -9.83
C VAL A 167 -11.59 12.46 -11.02
N GLN A 168 -11.09 11.86 -12.11
CA GLN A 168 -11.77 11.66 -13.37
C GLN A 168 -12.02 10.17 -13.60
N ASP A 169 -10.96 9.36 -13.62
CA ASP A 169 -11.03 7.97 -14.06
C ASP A 169 -11.35 7.03 -12.89
N ALA A 170 -10.53 7.08 -11.83
CA ALA A 170 -10.72 6.25 -10.65
C ALA A 170 -12.02 6.58 -9.89
N LYS A 171 -12.53 5.60 -9.14
CA LYS A 171 -13.75 5.77 -8.33
C LYS A 171 -13.40 5.86 -6.86
N LEU A 172 -13.92 6.89 -6.20
CA LEU A 172 -13.70 7.12 -4.78
C LEU A 172 -14.98 6.85 -4.02
N CYS A 173 -14.88 6.11 -2.92
CA CYS A 173 -16.02 5.87 -2.05
C CYS A 173 -15.60 5.79 -0.58
N ARG A 174 -16.60 5.75 0.31
CA ARG A 174 -16.37 5.29 1.69
C ARG A 174 -16.20 3.77 1.68
N ILE A 175 -15.41 3.25 2.62
CA ILE A 175 -15.28 1.81 2.85
C ILE A 175 -16.65 1.13 2.97
N SER A 176 -17.60 1.76 3.67
CA SER A 176 -18.96 1.23 3.84
C SER A 176 -19.80 1.18 2.55
N GLN A 177 -19.37 1.87 1.50
CA GLN A 177 -20.09 1.97 0.22
C GLN A 177 -19.46 1.13 -0.89
N VAL A 178 -18.34 0.47 -0.64
CA VAL A 178 -17.58 -0.23 -1.68
C VAL A 178 -18.40 -1.29 -2.42
N GLY A 179 -19.20 -2.08 -1.71
CA GLY A 179 -20.08 -3.09 -2.33
C GLY A 179 -21.13 -2.45 -3.22
N LYS A 180 -21.81 -1.40 -2.73
CA LYS A 180 -22.81 -0.66 -3.50
C LYS A 180 -22.22 -0.05 -4.78
N LEU A 181 -21.03 0.55 -4.68
CA LEU A 181 -20.35 1.11 -5.84
C LEU A 181 -19.99 0.03 -6.87
N ILE A 182 -19.53 -1.15 -6.43
CA ILE A 182 -19.28 -2.28 -7.33
C ILE A 182 -20.57 -2.66 -8.06
N GLU A 183 -21.68 -2.81 -7.35
CA GLU A 183 -22.99 -3.12 -7.96
C GLU A 183 -23.44 -2.03 -8.96
N GLU A 184 -23.21 -0.75 -8.66
CA GLU A 184 -23.53 0.37 -9.56
C GLU A 184 -22.68 0.37 -10.85
N LEU A 185 -21.42 -0.09 -10.76
CA LEU A 185 -20.50 -0.16 -11.91
C LEU A 185 -20.71 -1.42 -12.76
N SER A 186 -21.41 -2.42 -12.22
CA SER A 186 -21.73 -3.71 -12.87
C SER A 186 -22.89 -3.59 -13.85
N VAL A 187 -22.65 -2.89 -14.97
CA VAL A 187 -23.71 -2.56 -15.95
C VAL A 187 -23.92 -3.65 -17.01
N GLU A 188 -22.84 -4.22 -17.55
CA GLU A 188 -22.88 -5.16 -18.68
C GLU A 188 -22.06 -6.41 -18.37
N GLU A 189 -22.68 -7.59 -18.50
CA GLU A 189 -21.99 -8.87 -18.35
C GLU A 189 -21.16 -9.15 -19.61
N ILE A 190 -19.84 -9.13 -19.45
CA ILE A 190 -18.84 -9.34 -20.51
C ILE A 190 -18.25 -10.75 -20.44
N TYR A 191 -18.18 -11.33 -19.23
CA TYR A 191 -17.55 -12.62 -18.95
C TYR A 191 -18.55 -13.62 -18.37
N ASN A 192 -18.29 -14.91 -18.57
CA ASN A 192 -19.10 -16.00 -18.06
C ASN A 192 -18.42 -16.70 -16.86
N GLU A 193 -19.08 -17.71 -16.30
CA GLU A 193 -18.58 -18.44 -15.13
C GLU A 193 -17.25 -19.17 -15.39
N GLU A 194 -17.05 -19.72 -16.59
CA GLU A 194 -15.79 -20.37 -16.98
C GLU A 194 -14.63 -19.37 -17.04
N ASP A 195 -14.89 -18.15 -17.53
CA ASP A 195 -13.90 -17.08 -17.53
C ASP A 195 -13.47 -16.72 -16.09
N LEU A 196 -14.43 -16.63 -15.16
CA LEU A 196 -14.19 -16.30 -13.75
C LEU A 196 -13.27 -17.35 -13.10
N GLU A 197 -13.58 -18.63 -13.27
CA GLU A 197 -12.79 -19.74 -12.74
C GLU A 197 -11.37 -19.77 -13.36
N LYS A 198 -11.25 -19.48 -14.66
CA LYS A 198 -9.95 -19.40 -15.33
C LYS A 198 -9.12 -18.21 -14.82
N ILE A 199 -9.72 -17.04 -14.63
CA ILE A 199 -9.05 -15.86 -14.05
C ILE A 199 -8.59 -16.16 -12.62
N LEU A 200 -9.46 -16.77 -11.80
CA LEU A 200 -9.12 -17.20 -10.44
C LEU A 200 -7.94 -18.17 -10.44
N SER A 201 -7.94 -19.16 -11.34
CA SER A 201 -6.86 -20.12 -11.48
C SER A 201 -5.53 -19.42 -11.80
N ILE A 202 -5.50 -18.55 -12.81
CA ILE A 202 -4.30 -17.80 -13.21
C ILE A 202 -3.77 -16.96 -12.03
N ILE A 203 -4.64 -16.22 -11.34
CA ILE A 203 -4.24 -15.38 -10.20
C ILE A 203 -3.70 -16.23 -9.06
N ASN A 204 -4.37 -17.32 -8.70
CA ASN A 204 -3.95 -18.20 -7.61
C ASN A 204 -2.61 -18.88 -7.88
N SER A 205 -2.37 -19.34 -9.12
CA SER A 205 -1.10 -19.95 -9.53
C SER A 205 0.07 -18.98 -9.54
N ASN A 206 -0.19 -17.66 -9.59
CA ASN A 206 0.81 -16.60 -9.61
C ASN A 206 0.85 -15.80 -8.30
N LYS A 207 0.21 -16.31 -7.22
CA LYS A 207 0.35 -15.73 -5.89
C LYS A 207 1.78 -15.96 -5.40
N SER A 208 2.45 -14.87 -5.04
CA SER A 208 3.78 -14.92 -4.47
C SER A 208 3.73 -15.52 -3.06
N HIS A 209 4.46 -16.61 -2.83
CA HIS A 209 4.61 -17.22 -1.50
C HIS A 209 5.55 -16.43 -0.57
N GLN A 210 5.96 -15.22 -0.96
CA GLN A 210 6.85 -14.38 -0.17
C GLN A 210 6.17 -13.78 1.06
N THR A 211 6.69 -14.14 2.24
CA THR A 211 6.30 -13.60 3.54
C THR A 211 6.64 -12.11 3.67
N ASP A 212 5.94 -11.37 4.54
CA ASP A 212 6.18 -9.93 4.79
C ASP A 212 7.66 -9.59 5.09
N ILE A 213 8.35 -10.49 5.78
CA ILE A 213 9.78 -10.35 6.11
C ILE A 213 10.65 -10.39 4.85
N SER A 214 10.35 -11.31 3.93
CA SER A 214 11.09 -11.44 2.68
C SER A 214 10.90 -10.23 1.75
N HIS A 215 9.72 -9.61 1.77
CA HIS A 215 9.44 -8.39 1.00
C HIS A 215 10.25 -7.17 1.50
N VAL A 216 10.32 -6.95 2.82
CA VAL A 216 11.15 -5.88 3.40
C VAL A 216 12.63 -6.11 3.10
N MET A 217 13.09 -7.37 3.17
CA MET A 217 14.45 -7.74 2.78
C MET A 217 14.72 -7.46 1.30
N ASP A 218 13.78 -7.80 0.41
CA ASP A 218 13.91 -7.55 -1.03
C ASP A 218 13.90 -6.07 -1.37
N ILE A 219 13.05 -5.24 -0.75
CA ILE A 219 13.09 -3.77 -0.93
C ILE A 219 14.47 -3.22 -0.56
N ASN A 220 15.02 -3.64 0.57
CA ASN A 220 16.36 -3.20 1.00
C ASN A 220 17.45 -3.70 0.04
N LYS A 221 17.31 -4.92 -0.49
CA LYS A 221 18.22 -5.47 -1.50
C LYS A 221 18.16 -4.67 -2.80
N ILE A 222 16.96 -4.40 -3.33
CA ILE A 222 16.73 -3.60 -4.53
C ILE A 222 17.26 -2.18 -4.35
N LYS A 223 17.05 -1.57 -3.18
CA LYS A 223 17.59 -0.24 -2.87
C LYS A 223 19.12 -0.25 -2.96
N LYS A 224 19.76 -1.25 -2.36
CA LYS A 224 21.22 -1.42 -2.40
C LYS A 224 21.74 -1.68 -3.82
N GLU A 225 21.03 -2.48 -4.60
CA GLU A 225 21.37 -2.73 -6.02
C GLU A 225 21.21 -1.47 -6.87
N ASN A 226 20.18 -0.65 -6.62
CA ASN A 226 19.97 0.60 -7.32
C ASN A 226 21.04 1.64 -6.96
N GLU A 227 21.41 1.75 -5.68
CA GLU A 227 22.54 2.59 -5.23
C GLU A 227 23.83 2.18 -5.95
N LYS A 228 24.11 0.87 -6.02
CA LYS A 228 25.26 0.34 -6.77
C LYS A 228 25.22 0.69 -8.26
N LYS A 229 24.07 0.49 -8.93
CA LYS A 229 23.90 0.87 -10.35
C LYS A 229 24.15 2.35 -10.56
N ILE A 230 23.69 3.20 -9.63
CA ILE A 230 23.92 4.65 -9.72
C ILE A 230 25.42 4.97 -9.58
N GLU A 231 26.12 4.33 -8.65
CA GLU A 231 27.59 4.47 -8.49
C GLU A 231 28.35 4.00 -9.74
N GLU A 232 27.88 2.95 -10.40
CA GLU A 232 28.41 2.45 -11.68
C GLU A 232 27.98 3.32 -12.89
N GLY A 233 27.23 4.40 -12.68
CA GLY A 233 26.77 5.30 -13.74
C GLY A 233 25.68 4.69 -14.62
N ILE A 234 24.94 3.71 -14.12
CA ILE A 234 23.86 2.99 -14.81
C ILE A 234 22.50 3.41 -14.25
N CYS A 235 21.55 3.69 -15.14
CA CYS A 235 20.19 4.05 -14.75
C CYS A 235 19.44 2.81 -14.22
N PRO A 236 19.04 2.78 -12.94
CA PRO A 236 18.36 1.61 -12.38
C PRO A 236 16.98 1.35 -13.01
N LYS A 237 16.39 2.37 -13.66
CA LYS A 237 15.07 2.27 -14.30
C LYS A 237 15.10 1.63 -15.69
N CYS A 238 16.17 1.80 -16.46
CA CYS A 238 16.20 1.36 -17.86
C CYS A 238 17.54 0.82 -18.36
N GLY A 239 18.57 0.75 -17.50
CA GLY A 239 19.90 0.23 -17.85
C GLY A 239 20.77 1.17 -18.70
N SER A 240 20.23 2.25 -19.27
CA SER A 240 21.03 3.24 -20.00
C SER A 240 21.98 4.01 -19.08
N LYS A 241 23.02 4.65 -19.63
CA LYS A 241 23.98 5.43 -18.83
C LYS A 241 23.32 6.63 -18.13
N LEU A 242 23.78 6.95 -16.93
CA LEU A 242 23.53 8.22 -16.26
C LEU A 242 24.56 9.24 -16.77
N VAL A 243 24.08 10.46 -17.00
CA VAL A 243 24.89 11.57 -17.50
C VAL A 243 24.64 12.81 -16.65
N GLU A 244 25.68 13.60 -16.40
CA GLU A 244 25.55 14.89 -15.73
C GLU A 244 24.81 15.86 -16.66
N ARG A 245 23.82 16.55 -16.11
CA ARG A 245 23.01 17.56 -16.79
C ARG A 245 22.93 18.79 -15.90
N GLU A 246 22.73 19.94 -16.53
CA GLU A 246 22.52 21.20 -15.84
C GLU A 246 21.04 21.57 -15.87
N GLY A 247 20.50 21.95 -14.71
CA GLY A 247 19.12 22.40 -14.57
C GLY A 247 19.04 23.68 -13.75
N LYS A 248 17.81 24.17 -13.54
CA LYS A 248 17.54 25.40 -12.76
C LYS A 248 18.20 25.44 -11.38
N TYR A 249 18.44 24.28 -10.77
CA TYR A 249 18.99 24.14 -9.41
C TYR A 249 20.43 23.63 -9.40
N GLY A 250 21.14 23.72 -10.54
CA GLY A 250 22.51 23.24 -10.70
C GLY A 250 22.60 21.87 -11.38
N LYS A 251 23.76 21.24 -11.23
CA LYS A 251 24.10 19.97 -11.88
C LYS A 251 23.39 18.80 -11.20
N PHE A 252 22.96 17.82 -12.00
CA PHE A 252 22.33 16.59 -11.53
C PHE A 252 22.62 15.42 -12.48
N LEU A 253 22.59 14.18 -11.96
CA LEU A 253 22.65 12.99 -12.81
C LEU A 253 21.26 12.63 -13.34
N GLY A 254 21.13 12.58 -14.65
CA GLY A 254 19.91 12.17 -15.35
C GLY A 254 20.16 11.02 -16.32
N CYS A 255 19.11 10.28 -16.68
CA CYS A 255 19.22 9.23 -17.68
C CYS A 255 19.61 9.80 -19.06
N SER A 256 20.51 9.11 -19.77
CA SER A 256 20.88 9.42 -21.16
C SER A 256 19.69 9.25 -22.13
N ASN A 257 18.78 8.31 -21.84
CA ASN A 257 17.61 8.00 -22.68
C ASN A 257 16.41 8.95 -22.47
N PHE A 258 16.64 10.16 -21.96
CA PHE A 258 15.62 11.21 -21.92
C PHE A 258 15.25 11.63 -23.35
N PRO A 259 13.97 11.86 -23.70
CA PRO A 259 12.80 11.99 -22.81
C PRO A 259 12.08 10.68 -22.44
N LYS A 260 12.46 9.54 -23.06
CA LYS A 260 11.80 8.24 -22.85
C LYS A 260 11.99 7.71 -21.43
N CYS A 261 13.13 7.99 -20.80
CA CYS A 261 13.38 7.71 -19.39
C CYS A 261 13.71 9.00 -18.63
N ARG A 262 12.83 9.39 -17.71
CA ARG A 262 12.96 10.60 -16.87
C ARG A 262 13.57 10.34 -15.49
N PHE A 263 14.33 9.27 -15.34
CA PHE A 263 15.01 8.98 -14.07
C PHE A 263 16.07 10.06 -13.80
N VAL A 264 16.09 10.57 -12.58
CA VAL A 264 17.06 11.54 -12.06
C VAL A 264 17.51 11.10 -10.67
N VAL A 265 18.77 11.37 -10.34
CA VAL A 265 19.30 11.13 -8.99
C VAL A 265 19.02 12.36 -8.15
N SER A 266 18.25 12.19 -7.07
CA SER A 266 18.04 13.24 -6.07
C SER A 266 19.35 13.49 -5.33
N GLY A 267 20.02 14.61 -5.61
CA GLY A 267 21.33 14.92 -5.02
C GLY A 267 21.31 14.88 -3.49
N LYS A 268 22.32 14.21 -2.90
CA LYS A 268 22.74 14.53 -1.53
C LYS A 268 23.12 16.01 -1.53
N LYS A 269 22.55 16.79 -0.62
CA LYS A 269 23.11 18.11 -0.33
C LYS A 269 24.50 17.86 0.22
N ASP A 270 25.53 18.33 -0.49
CA ASP A 270 26.86 18.42 0.07
C ASP A 270 26.73 19.24 1.36
N LYS A 271 27.09 18.62 2.49
CA LYS A 271 27.27 19.30 3.77
C LYS A 271 28.69 19.82 3.83
#